data_AF-A0A392TB90-F1
#
_entry.id   AF-A0A392TB90-F1
#
_cell.length_a   1.000
_cell.length_b   1.000
_cell.length_c   1.000
_cell.angle_alpha   90.00
_cell.angle_beta   90.00
_cell.angle_gamma   90.00
#
_symmetry.space_group_name_H-M   'P 1'
#
loop_
_entity.id
_entity.type
_entity.pdbx_description
1 polymer ?
#
loop_
_entity_poly.entity_id
_entity_poly.type
_entity_poly.pdbx_seq_one_letter_code
_entity_poly.pdbx_strand_id
1 'polypeptide(L)' 'MSSLMTKELEMIEEFRDLNLVCERTTKSVKMGMLRLTNNFLEEVVEKQKTDARLLNYKTLIEQGKKLDIEIDEHGVM' A
#
# COMPACT_ATOMS: atom_id res chain seq x y z
N MET A 1 -16.92 -19.27 16.41
CA MET A 1 -15.73 -19.81 15.74
C MET A 1 -14.90 -20.58 16.76
N SER A 2 -14.13 -21.59 16.33
CA SER A 2 -13.21 -22.25 17.26
C SER A 2 -12.09 -21.28 17.67
N SER A 3 -11.54 -21.44 18.88
CA SER A 3 -10.39 -20.66 19.34
C SER A 3 -9.21 -20.69 18.36
N LEU A 4 -9.05 -21.80 17.64
CA LEU A 4 -8.01 -21.99 16.63
C LEU A 4 -8.27 -21.14 15.37
N MET A 5 -9.52 -21.08 14.89
CA MET A 5 -9.86 -20.26 13.72
C MET A 5 -9.71 -18.76 14.00
N THR A 6 -10.00 -18.31 15.23
CA THR A 6 -9.80 -16.90 15.61
C THR A 6 -8.33 -16.51 15.57
N LYS A 7 -7.44 -17.36 16.11
CA LYS A 7 -5.98 -17.14 16.05
C LYS A 7 -5.42 -17.18 14.63
N GLU A 8 -5.92 -18.08 13.77
CA GLU A 8 -5.54 -18.08 12.36
C GLU A 8 -5.93 -16.76 11.67
N LEU A 9 -7.11 -16.21 11.97
CA LEU A 9 -7.59 -14.97 11.36
C LEU A 9 -6.80 -13.73 11.83
N GLU A 10 -6.51 -13.63 13.13
CA GLU A 10 -5.65 -12.56 13.69
C GLU A 10 -4.26 -12.56 13.04
N MET A 11 -3.62 -13.73 12.92
CA MET A 11 -2.30 -13.82 12.28
C MET A 11 -2.35 -13.39 10.81
N ILE A 12 -3.41 -13.73 10.07
CA ILE A 12 -3.59 -13.30 8.68
C ILE A 12 -3.78 -11.78 8.58
N GLU A 13 -4.42 -11.14 9.57
CA GLU A 13 -4.55 -9.69 9.66
C GLU A 13 -3.20 -9.02 9.91
N GLU A 14 -2.42 -9.49 10.89
CA GLU A 14 -1.09 -8.96 11.18
C GLU A 14 -0.14 -9.04 9.97
N PHE A 15 -0.22 -10.13 9.18
CA PHE A 15 0.61 -10.26 7.98
C PHE A 15 0.16 -9.35 6.82
N ARG A 16 -1.14 -9.03 6.72
CA ARG A 16 -1.62 -8.03 5.76
C ARG A 16 -1.07 -6.65 6.09
N ASP A 17 -1.06 -6.29 7.37
CA ASP A 17 -0.49 -5.01 7.83
C ASP A 17 1.03 -4.93 7.57
N LEU A 18 1.72 -6.08 7.52
CA LEU A 18 3.14 -6.16 7.21
C LEU A 18 3.47 -6.14 5.70
N ASN A 19 2.48 -5.88 4.82
CA ASN A 19 2.60 -5.94 3.35
C ASN A 19 3.12 -7.30 2.83
N LEU A 20 2.79 -8.38 3.54
CA LEU A 20 3.13 -9.74 3.12
C LEU A 20 1.98 -10.38 2.33
N VAL A 21 2.32 -10.92 1.17
CA VAL A 21 1.46 -11.84 0.43
C VAL A 21 1.53 -13.21 1.09
N CYS A 22 0.37 -13.72 1.50
CA CYS A 22 0.24 -15.04 2.12
C CYS A 22 -0.54 -15.99 1.21
N GLU A 23 0.05 -17.13 0.86
CA GLU A 23 -0.60 -18.20 0.10
C GLU A 23 -0.62 -19.47 0.96
N ARG A 24 -1.82 -19.92 1.36
CA ARG A 24 -2.00 -21.17 2.10
C ARG A 24 -2.00 -22.35 1.13
N THR A 25 -1.16 -23.34 1.42
CA THR A 25 -1.21 -24.66 0.78
C THR A 25 -1.72 -25.72 1.76
N THR A 26 -1.95 -26.94 1.30
CA THR A 26 -2.43 -28.04 2.15
C THR A 26 -1.47 -28.43 3.27
N LYS A 27 -0.18 -28.08 3.19
CA LYS A 27 0.83 -28.47 4.17
C LYS A 27 1.76 -27.34 4.63
N SER A 28 1.63 -26.14 4.08
CA SER A 28 2.48 -25.00 4.41
C SER A 28 1.82 -23.68 4.10
N VAL A 29 2.42 -22.59 4.57
CA VAL A 29 2.07 -21.23 4.17
C VAL A 29 3.30 -20.66 3.46
N LYS A 30 3.11 -20.12 2.25
CA LYS A 30 4.15 -19.32 1.59
C LYS A 30 3.96 -17.87 1.95
N MET A 31 5.07 -17.23 2.31
CA MET A 31 5.13 -15.80 2.63
C MET A 31 5.98 -15.13 1.56
N GLY A 32 5.44 -14.09 0.93
CA GLY A 32 6.17 -13.23 -0.01
C GLY A 32 6.05 -11.78 0.42
N MET A 33 7.11 -10.98 0.26
CA MET A 33 7.04 -9.54 0.50
C MET A 33 6.97 -8.83 -0.84
N LEU A 34 6.01 -7.90 -0.98
CA LEU A 34 6.02 -7.00 -2.13
C LEU A 34 7.14 -5.99 -1.91
N ARG A 35 8.13 -5.98 -2.82
CA ARG A 35 9.17 -4.95 -2.84
C ARG A 35 8.92 -4.05 -4.04
N LEU A 36 8.58 -2.79 -3.78
CA LEU A 36 8.56 -1.77 -4.82
C LEU A 36 10.00 -1.41 -5.17
N THR A 37 10.30 -1.33 -6.47
CA THR A 37 11.61 -0.91 -6.97
C THR A 37 11.61 0.59 -7.25
N ASN A 38 12.78 1.22 -7.27
CA ASN A 38 12.89 2.64 -7.61
C ASN A 38 12.27 2.93 -8.99
N ASN A 39 12.50 2.07 -9.98
CA ASN A 39 11.89 2.19 -11.31
C ASN A 39 10.36 2.19 -11.25
N PHE A 40 9.76 1.40 -10.36
CA PHE A 40 8.30 1.42 -10.18
C PHE A 40 7.83 2.74 -9.56
N LEU A 41 8.54 3.26 -8.56
CA LEU A 41 8.21 4.55 -7.95
C LEU A 41 8.36 5.71 -8.94
N GLU A 42 9.38 5.70 -9.79
CA GLU A 42 9.54 6.66 -10.89
C GLU A 42 8.36 6.60 -11.87
N GLU A 43 7.91 5.40 -12.23
CA GLU A 43 6.73 5.23 -13.09
C GLU A 43 5.44 5.74 -12.42
N VAL A 44 5.30 5.55 -11.11
CA VAL A 44 4.20 6.13 -10.33
C VAL A 44 4.24 7.65 -10.45
N VAL A 45 5.37 8.30 -10.19
CA VAL A 45 5.53 9.76 -10.35
C VAL A 45 5.14 10.24 -11.75
N GLU A 46 5.56 9.54 -12.81
CA GLU A 46 5.18 9.92 -14.17
C GLU A 46 3.67 9.78 -14.43
N LYS A 47 3.05 8.70 -13.98
CA LYS A 47 1.61 8.47 -14.18
C LYS A 47 0.75 9.48 -13.42
N GLN A 48 1.16 9.87 -12.21
CA GLN A 48 0.47 10.88 -11.40
C GLN A 48 0.29 12.22 -12.13
N LYS A 49 1.22 12.59 -13.02
CA LYS A 49 1.15 13.85 -13.81
C LYS A 49 -0.03 13.88 -14.79
N THR A 50 -0.56 12.72 -15.16
CA THR A 50 -1.66 12.59 -16.12
C THR A 50 -2.99 12.24 -15.46
N ASP A 51 -2.97 11.87 -14.18
CA ASP A 51 -4.19 11.57 -13.43
C ASP A 51 -4.86 12.86 -12.95
N ALA A 52 -6.06 13.14 -13.46
CA ALA A 52 -6.79 14.35 -13.15
C ALA A 52 -7.17 14.48 -11.66
N ARG A 53 -7.38 13.38 -10.93
CA ARG A 53 -7.72 13.41 -9.51
C ARG A 53 -6.50 13.77 -8.68
N LEU A 54 -5.35 13.18 -9.00
CA LEU A 54 -4.09 13.43 -8.30
C LEU A 54 -3.59 14.85 -8.54
N LEU A 55 -3.74 15.37 -9.77
CA LEU A 55 -3.50 16.79 -10.05
C LEU A 55 -4.37 17.71 -9.19
N ASN A 56 -5.66 17.40 -9.03
CA ASN A 56 -6.52 18.18 -8.16
C ASN A 56 -6.07 18.13 -6.69
N TYR A 57 -5.72 16.95 -6.16
CA TYR A 57 -5.18 16.86 -4.80
C TYR A 57 -3.89 17.66 -4.64
N LYS A 58 -2.97 17.59 -5.60
CA LYS A 58 -1.76 18.41 -5.61
C LYS A 58 -2.06 19.90 -5.46
N THR A 59 -2.98 20.41 -6.28
CA THR A 59 -3.35 21.84 -6.22
C THR A 59 -3.96 22.24 -4.88
N LEU A 60 -4.74 21.36 -4.25
CA LEU A 60 -5.34 21.62 -2.94
C LEU A 60 -4.29 21.62 -1.83
N ILE A 61 -3.32 20.71 -1.88
CA ILE A 61 -2.18 20.64 -0.95
C ILE A 61 -1.31 21.89 -1.09
N GLU A 62 -0.99 22.31 -2.32
CA GLU A 62 -0.23 23.53 -2.61
C GLU A 62 -0.96 24.81 -2.14
N GLN A 63 -2.30 24.78 -2.11
CA GLN A 63 -3.13 25.84 -1.52
C GLN A 63 -3.18 25.81 0.01
N GLY A 64 -2.49 24.86 0.66
CA GLY A 64 -2.46 24.70 2.11
C GLY A 64 -3.69 24.02 2.70
N LYS A 65 -4.53 23.35 1.89
CA LYS A 65 -5.62 22.53 2.44
C LYS A 65 -5.07 21.24 2.99
N LYS A 66 -5.48 20.92 4.22
CA LYS A 66 -5.14 19.65 4.85
C LYS A 66 -6.02 18.53 4.27
N LEU A 67 -5.38 17.55 3.65
CA LEU A 67 -6.01 16.32 3.17
C LEU A 67 -5.42 15.12 3.93
N ASP A 68 -6.02 13.96 3.78
CA ASP A 68 -5.49 12.69 4.31
C ASP A 68 -4.33 12.12 3.45
N ILE A 69 -3.93 12.84 2.40
CA ILE A 69 -2.88 12.48 1.44
C ILE A 69 -1.80 13.56 1.52
N GLU A 70 -0.54 13.14 1.56
CA GLU A 70 0.64 14.01 1.63
C GLU A 70 1.57 13.69 0.45
N ILE A 71 2.43 14.63 0.07
CA ILE A 71 3.45 14.40 -0.97
C ILE A 71 4.78 14.22 -0.27
N ASP A 72 5.47 13.11 -0.52
CA ASP A 72 6.78 12.85 0.04
C ASP A 72 7.90 13.66 -0.64
N GLU A 73 9.14 13.49 -0.15
CA GLU A 73 10.32 14.18 -0.70
C GLU A 73 10.68 13.76 -2.14
N HIS A 74 10.11 12.66 -2.64
CA HIS A 74 10.32 12.12 -3.98
C HIS A 74 9.18 12.45 -4.94
N GLY A 75 8.14 13.14 -4.48
CA GLY A 75 6.98 13.53 -5.30
C GLY A 75 5.93 12.43 -5.46
N VAL A 76 5.95 11.42 -4.61
CA VAL A 76 4.89 10.40 -4.51
C VAL A 76 3.80 10.90 -3.55
N MET A 77 2.54 10.84 -3.98
CA MET A 77 1.35 11.09 -3.15
C MET A 77 0.92 9.85 -2.38
#